data_AF-A0A221CC19-F1
#
_entry.id   AF-A0A221CC19-F1
#
_cell.length_a   1.000
_cell.length_b   1.000
_cell.length_c   1.000
_cell.angle_alpha   90.00
_cell.angle_beta   90.00
_cell.angle_gamma   90.00
#
_symmetry.space_group_name_H-M   'P 1'
#
loop_
_entity.id
_entity.type
_entity.pdbx_description
1 polymer ?
#
loop_
_entity_poly.entity_id
_entity_poly.type
_entity_poly.pdbx_seq_one_letter_code
_entity_poly.pdbx_strand_id
1 'polypeptide(L)'
;PIRLEITEDMDPVTLDLLVRELDITEEEVFRLPSPLDLGGLFEISKINRPDLHYPKHVPTTPVQFQPGEPNTKPDLFRAIKANDVLVHHPYESFATSVQAFLEQAAADPNVLAIKQTLYRTSGDSPIVEALIDAAAAGKQVLALVEIKARFDEQNNITWARKLEKAGVHVVYGLVGL
;
A
#
# COMPACT_ATOMS: atom_id res chain seq x y z
N PRO A 1 -16.90 -5.18 -19.58
CA PRO A 1 -16.67 -6.30 -20.51
C PRO A 1 -16.10 -7.49 -19.75
N ILE A 2 -16.71 -8.66 -19.89
CA ILE A 2 -16.28 -9.91 -19.26
C ILE A 2 -15.36 -10.61 -20.25
N ARG A 3 -14.29 -11.24 -19.78
CA ARG A 3 -13.41 -12.08 -20.59
C ARG A 3 -13.45 -13.49 -20.02
N LEU A 4 -13.83 -14.47 -20.83
CA LEU A 4 -13.81 -15.87 -20.47
C LEU A 4 -12.59 -16.54 -21.11
N GLU A 5 -11.64 -16.97 -20.28
CA GLU A 5 -10.51 -17.78 -20.72
C GLU A 5 -10.83 -19.26 -20.50
N ILE A 6 -10.62 -20.07 -21.54
CA ILE A 6 -10.86 -21.52 -21.51
C ILE A 6 -9.64 -22.26 -22.06
N THR A 7 -9.46 -23.50 -21.62
CA THR A 7 -8.45 -24.38 -22.20
C THR A 7 -8.87 -24.87 -23.59
N GLU A 8 -7.91 -25.28 -24.40
CA GLU A 8 -8.16 -25.79 -25.76
C GLU A 8 -9.08 -27.03 -25.79
N ASP A 9 -9.07 -27.83 -24.71
CA ASP A 9 -9.86 -29.05 -24.52
C ASP A 9 -11.25 -28.82 -23.90
N MET A 10 -11.70 -27.56 -23.77
CA MET A 10 -13.03 -27.23 -23.26
C MET A 10 -14.15 -27.88 -24.08
N ASP A 11 -15.03 -28.60 -23.39
CA ASP A 11 -16.21 -29.25 -23.96
C ASP A 11 -17.22 -28.21 -24.50
N PRO A 12 -17.74 -28.38 -25.73
CA PRO A 12 -18.68 -27.44 -26.34
C PRO A 12 -19.99 -27.25 -25.57
N VAL A 13 -20.52 -28.30 -24.91
CA VAL A 13 -21.78 -28.21 -24.15
C VAL A 13 -21.59 -27.34 -22.91
N THR A 14 -20.46 -27.51 -22.24
CA THR A 14 -20.07 -26.72 -21.07
C THR A 14 -19.80 -25.27 -21.45
N LEU A 15 -19.13 -25.05 -22.59
CA LEU A 15 -18.88 -23.70 -23.10
C LEU A 15 -20.20 -22.97 -23.42
N ASP A 16 -21.12 -23.60 -24.15
CA ASP A 16 -22.42 -23.00 -24.49
C ASP A 16 -23.21 -22.61 -23.22
N LEU A 17 -23.20 -23.49 -22.21
CA LEU A 17 -23.79 -23.19 -20.91
C LEU A 17 -23.15 -21.95 -20.28
N LEU A 18 -21.82 -21.87 -20.20
CA LEU A 18 -21.12 -20.72 -19.61
C LEU A 18 -21.39 -19.43 -20.38
N VAL A 19 -21.37 -19.48 -21.71
CA VAL A 19 -21.66 -18.33 -22.58
C VAL A 19 -23.08 -17.81 -22.33
N ARG A 20 -24.07 -18.70 -22.25
CA ARG A 20 -25.46 -18.34 -21.95
C ARG A 20 -25.64 -17.78 -20.55
N GLU A 21 -25.12 -18.46 -19.53
CA GLU A 21 -25.36 -18.07 -18.13
C GLU A 21 -24.58 -16.81 -17.73
N LEU A 22 -23.44 -16.54 -18.38
CA LEU A 22 -22.67 -15.30 -18.18
C LEU A 22 -23.14 -14.14 -19.07
N ASP A 23 -24.09 -14.39 -19.99
CA ASP A 23 -24.61 -13.42 -20.98
C ASP A 23 -23.47 -12.75 -21.77
N ILE A 24 -22.55 -13.57 -22.31
CA ILE A 24 -21.40 -13.11 -23.10
C ILE A 24 -21.47 -13.59 -24.55
N THR A 25 -20.63 -13.00 -25.40
CA THR A 25 -20.51 -13.35 -26.82
C THR A 25 -19.27 -14.22 -27.08
N GLU A 26 -19.21 -14.87 -28.25
CA GLU A 26 -18.02 -15.63 -28.67
C GLU A 26 -16.77 -14.76 -28.78
N GLU A 27 -16.92 -13.45 -29.05
CA GLU A 27 -15.80 -12.50 -29.09
C GLU A 27 -15.15 -12.27 -27.71
N GLU A 28 -15.86 -12.58 -26.63
CA GLU A 28 -15.39 -12.51 -25.24
C GLU A 28 -14.74 -13.83 -24.77
N VAL A 29 -14.75 -14.87 -25.62
CA VAL A 29 -14.20 -16.21 -25.31
C VAL A 29 -12.81 -16.36 -25.92
N PHE A 30 -11.83 -16.65 -25.07
CA PHE A 30 -10.44 -16.83 -25.45
C PHE A 30 -9.99 -18.25 -25.13
N ARG A 31 -9.60 -19.01 -26.16
CA ARG A 31 -8.98 -20.33 -26.02
C ARG A 31 -7.48 -20.17 -25.84
N LEU A 32 -6.96 -20.73 -24.74
CA LEU A 32 -5.55 -20.64 -24.36
C LEU A 32 -5.00 -22.03 -24.02
N PRO A 33 -3.69 -22.26 -24.19
CA PRO A 33 -3.04 -23.47 -23.68
C PRO A 33 -3.15 -23.58 -22.16
N SER A 34 -3.26 -24.81 -21.66
CA SER A 34 -3.21 -25.10 -20.22
C SER A 34 -1.78 -24.96 -19.66
N PRO A 35 -1.59 -24.52 -18.40
CA PRO A 35 -2.62 -24.11 -17.44
C PRO A 35 -3.09 -22.67 -17.64
N LEU A 36 -4.39 -22.45 -17.39
CA LEU A 36 -4.96 -21.10 -17.26
C LEU A 36 -4.50 -20.46 -15.95
N ASP A 37 -4.53 -19.13 -15.88
CA ASP A 37 -4.08 -18.34 -14.73
C ASP A 37 -2.69 -18.75 -14.22
N LEU A 38 -1.66 -18.29 -14.94
CA LEU A 38 -0.27 -18.47 -14.53
C LEU A 38 0.08 -17.72 -13.23
N GLY A 39 -0.83 -16.93 -12.66
CA GLY A 39 -0.68 -16.37 -11.32
C GLY A 39 -0.47 -17.44 -10.25
N GLY A 40 -1.05 -18.64 -10.43
CA GLY A 40 -0.80 -19.78 -9.55
C GLY A 40 0.66 -20.21 -9.45
N LEU A 41 1.50 -19.90 -10.47
CA LEU A 41 2.93 -20.20 -10.43
C LEU A 41 3.69 -19.40 -9.35
N PHE A 42 3.12 -18.31 -8.83
CA PHE A 42 3.71 -17.60 -7.69
C PHE A 42 3.82 -18.50 -6.45
N GLU A 43 3.03 -19.56 -6.31
CA GLU A 43 3.19 -20.54 -5.22
C GLU A 43 4.54 -21.27 -5.28
N ILE A 44 5.08 -21.48 -6.49
CA ILE A 44 6.42 -22.09 -6.67
C ILE A 44 7.49 -21.19 -6.05
N SER A 45 7.33 -19.87 -6.17
CA SER A 45 8.28 -18.90 -5.60
C SER A 45 8.31 -18.88 -4.08
N LYS A 46 7.29 -19.48 -3.41
CA LYS A 46 7.21 -19.58 -1.95
C LYS A 46 7.87 -20.84 -1.39
N ILE A 47 8.30 -21.78 -2.24
CA ILE A 47 8.98 -23.00 -1.81
C ILE A 47 10.31 -22.65 -1.14
N ASN A 48 10.64 -23.29 -0.02
CA ASN A 48 11.87 -23.03 0.72
C ASN A 48 13.11 -23.61 0.01
N ARG A 49 13.59 -22.91 -1.02
CA ARG A 49 14.81 -23.23 -1.78
C ARG A 49 15.71 -22.00 -1.85
N PRO A 50 16.43 -21.66 -0.76
CA PRO A 50 17.22 -20.44 -0.67
C PRO A 50 18.32 -20.37 -1.74
N ASP A 51 18.80 -21.51 -2.22
CA ASP A 51 19.76 -21.63 -3.31
C ASP A 51 19.20 -21.22 -4.69
N LEU A 52 17.88 -21.18 -4.83
CA LEU A 52 17.17 -20.74 -6.04
C LEU A 52 16.54 -19.35 -5.88
N HIS A 53 16.71 -18.70 -4.73
CA HIS A 53 16.16 -17.37 -4.45
C HIS A 53 17.24 -16.31 -4.62
N TYR A 54 16.82 -15.09 -4.97
CA TYR A 54 17.72 -13.95 -4.91
C TYR A 54 18.22 -13.74 -3.47
N PRO A 55 19.45 -13.25 -3.27
CA PRO A 55 19.93 -12.86 -1.96
C PRO A 55 18.96 -11.88 -1.30
N LYS A 56 18.64 -12.12 -0.03
CA LYS A 56 17.77 -11.23 0.74
C LYS A 56 18.40 -9.84 0.79
N HIS A 57 17.69 -8.85 0.27
CA HIS A 57 18.06 -7.45 0.47
C HIS A 57 17.49 -6.95 1.79
N VAL A 58 18.35 -6.44 2.67
CA VAL A 58 17.95 -5.80 3.93
C VAL A 58 18.12 -4.29 3.76
N PRO A 59 17.03 -3.51 3.81
CA PRO A 59 17.12 -2.07 3.62
C PRO A 59 17.89 -1.40 4.76
N THR A 60 18.63 -0.34 4.45
CA THR A 60 19.40 0.43 5.43
C THR A 60 18.64 1.68 5.90
N THR A 61 18.99 2.23 7.04
CA THR A 61 18.54 3.58 7.43
C THR A 61 19.39 4.63 6.70
N PRO A 62 18.79 5.65 6.06
CA PRO A 62 19.52 6.77 5.46
C PRO A 62 20.52 7.36 6.46
N VAL A 63 21.74 7.66 6.03
CA VAL A 63 22.83 8.11 6.92
C VAL A 63 22.41 9.35 7.72
N GLN A 64 21.65 10.25 7.11
CA GLN A 64 21.13 11.48 7.71
C GLN A 64 20.14 11.20 8.84
N PHE A 65 19.45 10.06 8.81
CA PHE A 65 18.48 9.63 9.84
C PHE A 65 19.08 8.68 10.86
N GLN A 66 20.37 8.35 10.76
CA GLN A 66 21.06 7.61 11.81
C GLN A 66 21.34 8.51 13.02
N PRO A 67 21.26 7.98 14.25
CA PRO A 67 21.61 8.73 15.43
C PRO A 67 23.09 9.12 15.42
N GLY A 68 23.40 10.35 15.84
CA GLY A 68 24.78 10.85 15.87
C GLY A 68 25.65 10.19 16.94
N GLU A 69 25.04 9.63 17.98
CA GLU A 69 25.73 8.88 19.04
C GLU A 69 25.06 7.52 19.28
N PRO A 70 25.84 6.48 19.65
CA PRO A 70 25.28 5.20 20.06
C PRO A 70 24.26 5.38 21.20
N ASN A 71 23.13 4.66 21.12
CA ASN A 71 22.01 4.71 22.07
C ASN A 71 21.21 6.03 22.14
N THR A 72 21.43 6.97 21.23
CA THR A 72 20.55 8.13 21.08
C THR A 72 19.41 7.83 20.11
N LYS A 73 18.26 8.51 20.29
CA LYS A 73 17.16 8.42 19.32
C LYS A 73 17.50 9.25 18.08
N PRO A 74 17.16 8.78 16.88
CA PRO A 74 17.31 9.58 15.68
C PRO A 74 16.40 10.81 15.76
N ASP A 75 16.84 11.94 15.22
CA ASP A 75 16.08 13.20 15.17
C ASP A 75 15.91 13.60 13.71
N LEU A 76 14.77 13.22 13.13
CA LEU A 76 14.52 13.38 11.70
C LEU A 76 14.25 14.85 11.37
N PHE A 77 13.63 15.61 12.29
CA PHE A 77 13.43 17.05 12.11
C PHE A 77 14.75 17.80 12.04
N ARG A 78 15.71 17.47 12.92
CA ARG A 78 17.07 18.05 12.86
C ARG A 78 17.78 17.70 11.55
N ALA A 79 17.67 16.45 11.09
CA ALA A 79 18.27 16.01 9.84
C ALA A 79 17.72 16.79 8.64
N ILE A 80 16.38 16.87 8.52
CA ILE A 80 15.68 17.60 7.44
C ILE A 80 15.96 19.10 7.52
N LYS A 81 16.06 19.67 8.73
CA LYS A 81 16.40 21.09 8.90
C LYS A 81 17.83 21.40 8.44
N ALA A 82 18.75 20.44 8.53
CA ALA A 82 20.12 20.64 8.12
C ALA A 82 20.26 20.67 6.59
N ASN A 83 19.67 19.71 5.89
CA ASN A 83 19.67 19.62 4.42
C ASN A 83 18.49 18.77 3.92
N ASP A 84 18.15 18.92 2.63
CA ASP A 84 17.23 18.00 1.95
C ASP A 84 17.73 16.55 2.04
N VAL A 85 16.81 15.62 2.28
CA VAL A 85 17.10 14.19 2.38
C VAL A 85 16.32 13.43 1.32
N LEU A 86 17.03 12.80 0.38
CA LEU A 86 16.45 11.86 -0.57
C LEU A 86 16.43 10.47 0.06
N VAL A 87 15.28 9.81 0.01
CA VAL A 87 15.12 8.42 0.46
C VAL A 87 14.77 7.53 -0.74
N HIS A 88 15.54 6.47 -0.97
CA HIS A 88 15.41 5.59 -2.12
C HIS A 88 14.92 4.19 -1.71
N HIS A 89 13.61 3.96 -1.81
CA HIS A 89 13.01 2.65 -1.60
C HIS A 89 13.18 1.75 -2.83
N PRO A 90 13.38 0.42 -2.67
CA PRO A 90 13.39 -0.34 -1.41
C PRO A 90 14.78 -0.47 -0.75
N TYR A 91 15.79 0.29 -1.20
CA TYR A 91 17.17 0.21 -0.67
C TYR A 91 17.29 0.80 0.74
N GLU A 92 16.56 1.88 0.97
CA GLU A 92 16.42 2.49 2.28
C GLU A 92 15.07 2.14 2.89
N SER A 93 15.06 1.98 4.21
CA SER A 93 13.92 1.46 4.95
C SER A 93 12.82 2.51 5.07
N PHE A 94 11.61 2.16 4.64
CA PHE A 94 10.41 2.98 4.85
C PHE A 94 10.11 3.17 6.35
N ALA A 95 10.35 2.12 7.15
CA ALA A 95 10.09 2.12 8.59
C ALA A 95 10.98 3.15 9.32
N THR A 96 12.27 3.20 9.01
CA THR A 96 13.23 4.10 9.68
C THR A 96 13.40 5.46 8.99
N SER A 97 12.54 5.76 8.01
CA SER A 97 12.48 7.05 7.32
C SER A 97 11.09 7.67 7.41
N VAL A 98 10.22 7.41 6.43
CA VAL A 98 8.90 8.03 6.30
C VAL A 98 7.98 7.70 7.47
N GLN A 99 7.93 6.44 7.90
CA GLN A 99 7.13 6.03 9.06
C GLN A 99 7.65 6.70 10.35
N ALA A 100 8.94 6.56 10.64
CA ALA A 100 9.57 7.20 11.80
C ALA A 100 9.38 8.72 11.83
N PHE A 101 9.36 9.38 10.67
CA PHE A 101 9.12 10.82 10.57
C PHE A 101 7.71 11.18 11.04
N LEU A 102 6.70 10.43 10.60
CA LEU A 102 5.32 10.66 11.00
C LEU A 102 5.08 10.31 12.48
N GLU A 103 5.71 9.25 12.99
CA GLU A 103 5.66 8.90 14.42
C GLU A 103 6.28 10.02 15.29
N GLN A 104 7.43 10.58 14.89
CA GLN A 104 8.02 11.74 15.57
C GLN A 104 7.12 12.97 15.47
N ALA A 105 6.52 13.22 14.30
CA ALA A 105 5.60 14.33 14.12
C ALA A 105 4.34 14.19 14.97
N ALA A 106 3.84 12.97 15.17
CA ALA A 106 2.72 12.69 16.05
C ALA A 106 3.05 12.94 17.53
N ALA A 107 4.28 12.66 17.96
CA ALA A 107 4.71 12.81 19.35
C ALA A 107 5.23 14.23 19.71
N ASP A 108 5.77 14.98 18.75
CA ASP A 108 6.40 16.28 19.02
C ASP A 108 5.35 17.34 19.44
N PRO A 109 5.46 17.99 20.62
CA PRO A 109 4.53 19.04 21.05
C PRO A 109 4.61 20.31 20.20
N ASN A 110 5.67 20.50 19.41
CA ASN A 110 5.85 21.67 18.54
C ASN A 110 5.17 21.50 17.17
N VAL A 111 4.72 20.30 16.81
CA VAL A 111 4.00 20.06 15.56
C VAL A 111 2.54 20.46 15.74
N LEU A 112 2.10 21.45 14.97
CA LEU A 112 0.75 22.00 15.04
C LEU A 112 -0.25 21.24 14.15
N ALA A 113 0.22 20.76 13.00
CA ALA A 113 -0.64 20.17 11.98
C ALA A 113 0.11 19.15 11.10
N ILE A 114 -0.62 18.16 10.60
CA ILE A 114 -0.15 17.17 9.62
C ILE A 114 -1.16 17.12 8.48
N LYS A 115 -0.69 17.25 7.24
CA LYS A 115 -1.53 17.09 6.04
C LYS A 115 -0.94 15.99 5.17
N GLN A 116 -1.73 14.96 4.86
CA GLN A 116 -1.27 13.78 4.14
C GLN A 116 -2.25 13.35 3.06
N THR A 117 -1.72 12.82 1.96
CA THR A 117 -2.54 12.12 0.93
C THR A 117 -2.31 10.62 1.05
N LEU A 118 -3.40 9.86 1.09
CA LEU A 118 -3.45 8.41 1.23
C LEU A 118 -4.08 7.81 -0.04
N TYR A 119 -3.25 7.14 -0.84
CA TYR A 119 -3.69 6.51 -2.09
C TYR A 119 -4.06 5.04 -1.91
N ARG A 120 -3.07 4.25 -1.47
CA ARG A 120 -3.22 2.84 -1.11
C ARG A 120 -2.39 2.60 0.14
N THR A 121 -3.03 2.02 1.14
CA THR A 121 -2.33 1.49 2.30
C THR A 121 -2.65 0.01 2.44
N SER A 122 -1.88 -0.73 3.23
CA SER A 122 -2.18 -2.13 3.58
C SER A 122 -3.06 -2.18 4.82
N GLY A 123 -3.80 -3.29 5.02
CA GLY A 123 -4.75 -3.58 6.11
C GLY A 123 -4.44 -2.86 7.44
N ASP A 124 -3.22 -3.06 7.94
CA ASP A 124 -2.67 -2.43 9.14
C ASP A 124 -1.52 -1.48 8.77
N SER A 125 -1.86 -0.23 8.48
CA SER A 125 -0.88 0.78 8.06
C SER A 125 -0.37 1.58 9.27
N PRO A 126 0.94 1.50 9.61
CA PRO A 126 1.52 2.32 10.67
C PRO A 126 1.34 3.83 10.44
N ILE A 127 1.17 4.24 9.18
CA ILE A 127 0.89 5.62 8.79
C ILE A 127 -0.47 6.07 9.30
N VAL A 128 -1.49 5.22 9.22
CA VAL A 128 -2.85 5.53 9.70
C VAL A 128 -2.83 5.68 11.23
N GLU A 129 -2.15 4.77 11.93
CA GLU A 129 -2.03 4.84 13.39
C GLU A 129 -1.28 6.10 13.84
N ALA A 130 -0.17 6.47 13.20
CA ALA A 130 0.55 7.71 13.51
C ALA A 130 -0.31 8.97 13.31
N LEU A 131 -1.18 9.00 12.29
CA LEU A 131 -2.12 10.10 12.07
C LEU A 131 -3.22 10.14 13.14
N ILE A 132 -3.69 8.98 13.59
CA ILE A 132 -4.65 8.86 14.70
C ILE A 132 -4.01 9.39 16.00
N ASP A 133 -2.78 8.97 16.31
CA ASP A 133 -2.03 9.42 17.49
C ASP A 133 -1.81 10.93 17.46
N ALA A 134 -1.49 11.49 16.29
CA ALA A 134 -1.33 12.93 16.13
C ALA A 134 -2.63 13.69 16.44
N ALA A 135 -3.77 13.21 15.93
CA ALA A 135 -5.08 13.81 16.20
C ALA A 135 -5.46 13.69 17.69
N ALA A 136 -5.21 12.53 18.31
CA ALA A 136 -5.42 12.31 19.73
C ALA A 136 -4.53 13.22 20.61
N ALA A 137 -3.32 13.55 20.13
CA ALA A 137 -2.43 14.53 20.74
C ALA A 137 -2.86 16.00 20.51
N GLY A 138 -4.01 16.26 19.89
CA GLY A 138 -4.58 17.59 19.68
C GLY A 138 -4.04 18.33 18.46
N LYS A 139 -3.31 17.65 17.57
CA LYS A 139 -2.77 18.25 16.33
C LYS A 139 -3.86 18.35 15.27
N GLN A 140 -3.80 19.37 14.40
CA GLN A 140 -4.69 19.44 13.26
C GLN A 140 -4.25 18.45 12.18
N VAL A 141 -4.99 17.35 12.03
CA VAL A 141 -4.67 16.34 11.02
C VAL A 141 -5.69 16.41 9.88
N LEU A 142 -5.20 16.52 8.64
CA LEU A 142 -6.00 16.41 7.42
C LEU A 142 -5.47 15.27 6.56
N ALA A 143 -6.37 14.40 6.11
CA ALA A 143 -6.03 13.27 5.23
C ALA A 143 -6.90 13.30 3.97
N LEU A 144 -6.26 13.43 2.80
CA LEU A 144 -6.92 13.20 1.51
C LEU A 144 -6.89 11.71 1.20
N VAL A 145 -8.04 11.04 1.09
CA VAL A 145 -8.15 9.60 0.83
C VAL A 145 -8.71 9.36 -0.57
N GLU A 146 -7.93 8.70 -1.41
CA GLU A 146 -8.33 8.34 -2.78
C GLU A 146 -9.16 7.05 -2.79
N ILE A 147 -10.50 7.16 -2.86
CA ILE A 147 -11.38 5.97 -2.78
C ILE A 147 -11.22 5.06 -4.00
N LYS A 148 -11.03 5.62 -5.22
CA LYS A 148 -11.00 4.86 -6.48
C LYS A 148 -9.69 4.12 -6.77
N ALA A 149 -8.86 3.88 -5.76
CA ALA A 149 -7.68 3.06 -5.94
C ALA A 149 -8.12 1.62 -6.29
N ARG A 150 -7.87 1.17 -7.53
CA ARG A 150 -8.34 -0.14 -8.03
C ARG A 150 -7.96 -1.25 -7.03
N PHE A 151 -8.92 -2.10 -6.66
CA PHE A 151 -8.80 -3.28 -5.79
C PHE A 151 -8.70 -3.05 -4.27
N ASP A 152 -8.65 -1.81 -3.77
CA ASP A 152 -8.49 -1.52 -2.33
C ASP A 152 -9.60 -0.65 -1.70
N GLU A 153 -10.72 -0.45 -2.42
CA GLU A 153 -11.78 0.51 -2.06
C GLU A 153 -12.35 0.27 -0.66
N GLN A 154 -12.59 -0.99 -0.30
CA GLN A 154 -13.15 -1.36 1.00
C GLN A 154 -12.20 -1.07 2.17
N ASN A 155 -10.89 -1.22 1.95
CA ASN A 155 -9.90 -0.89 2.94
C ASN A 155 -9.77 0.64 3.11
N ASN A 156 -9.75 1.39 2.00
CA ASN A 156 -9.73 2.86 2.02
C ASN A 156 -10.93 3.46 2.76
N ILE A 157 -12.14 2.92 2.54
CA ILE A 157 -13.34 3.31 3.29
C ILE A 157 -13.21 3.01 4.79
N THR A 158 -12.63 1.86 5.13
CA THR A 158 -12.43 1.47 6.53
C THR A 158 -11.47 2.40 7.26
N TRP A 159 -10.34 2.77 6.65
CA TRP A 159 -9.39 3.72 7.26
C TRP A 159 -9.96 5.13 7.35
N ALA A 160 -10.66 5.60 6.31
CA ALA A 160 -11.31 6.90 6.35
C ALA A 160 -12.23 7.01 7.58
N ARG A 161 -13.05 5.98 7.83
CA ARG A 161 -13.89 5.91 9.04
C ARG A 161 -13.10 5.86 10.34
N LYS A 162 -11.95 5.16 10.38
CA LYS A 162 -11.08 5.13 11.57
C LYS A 162 -10.49 6.52 11.85
N LEU A 163 -9.97 7.17 10.82
CA LEU A 163 -9.39 8.52 10.88
C LEU A 163 -10.43 9.56 11.31
N GLU A 164 -11.62 9.55 10.71
CA GLU A 164 -12.74 10.44 11.09
C GLU A 164 -13.11 10.28 12.58
N LYS A 165 -13.22 9.03 13.06
CA LYS A 165 -13.51 8.74 14.47
C LYS A 165 -12.44 9.25 15.43
N ALA A 166 -11.19 9.33 14.97
CA ALA A 166 -10.07 9.86 15.74
C ALA A 166 -9.95 11.39 15.69
N GLY A 167 -10.83 12.09 14.95
CA GLY A 167 -10.81 13.54 14.82
C GLY A 167 -9.94 14.07 13.66
N VAL A 168 -9.49 13.20 12.77
CA VAL A 168 -8.81 13.61 11.54
C VAL A 168 -9.83 14.17 10.54
N HIS A 169 -9.53 15.31 9.91
CA HIS A 169 -10.33 15.84 8.82
C HIS A 169 -10.03 15.05 7.54
N VAL A 170 -10.93 14.13 7.21
CA VAL A 170 -10.82 13.33 5.98
C VAL A 170 -11.49 14.04 4.82
N VAL A 171 -10.77 14.15 3.70
CA VAL A 171 -11.28 14.61 2.41
C VAL A 171 -11.20 13.45 1.45
N TYR A 172 -12.26 13.17 0.70
CA TYR A 172 -12.24 12.12 -0.31
C TYR A 172 -11.83 12.68 -1.66
N GLY A 173 -10.89 12.02 -2.35
CA GLY A 173 -10.43 12.41 -3.68
C GLY A 173 -11.58 12.50 -4.68
N LEU A 174 -11.61 13.58 -5.48
CA LEU A 174 -12.67 13.85 -6.44
C LEU A 174 -12.78 12.74 -7.49
N VAL A 175 -14.00 12.29 -7.72
CA VAL A 175 -14.31 11.32 -8.77
C VAL A 175 -14.28 12.02 -10.14
N GLY A 176 -13.21 11.82 -10.92
CA GLY A 176 -13.23 12.02 -12.39
C GLY A 176 -12.45 13.20 -12.96
N LEU A 177 -11.14 13.32 -12.67
CA LEU A 177 -10.19 14.03 -13.53
C LEU A 177 -9.34 13.03 -14.33
#